data_AF-A0A0F9E7J0-F1
#
_entry.id   AF-A0A0F9E7J0-F1
#
_cell.length_a   1.000
_cell.length_b   1.000
_cell.length_c   1.000
_cell.angle_alpha   90.00
_cell.angle_beta   90.00
_cell.angle_gamma   90.00
#
_symmetry.space_group_name_H-M   'P 1'
#
loop_
_entity.id
_entity.type
_entity.pdbx_description
1 polymer ?
#
loop_
_entity_poly.entity_id
_entity_poly.type
_entity_poly.pdbx_seq_one_letter_code
_entity_poly.pdbx_strand_id
1 'polypeptide(L)'
;MIHMRDKRAIIIKTPQLQRVRNGLRVVLMKAVTAKLIELLDARKKIMISNDGTRRTIDDLLPEELEQYRTIQQQESRLNNVSGRSICECITCRASDRDMVYNKSYDAWYCTECYGLHRTYAKKRVRKQSQAHEDTTMDELSESFL
;
A
#
# COMPACT_ATOMS: atom_id res chain seq x y z
N MET A 1 5.43 23.13 -15.82
CA MET A 1 4.83 22.01 -15.05
C MET A 1 5.08 20.72 -15.83
N ILE A 2 6.11 19.95 -15.48
CA ILE A 2 6.52 18.77 -16.27
C ILE A 2 5.56 17.62 -15.96
N HIS A 3 4.69 17.30 -16.91
CA HIS A 3 3.70 16.23 -16.82
C HIS A 3 4.39 14.87 -17.05
N MET A 4 5.02 14.31 -16.01
CA MET A 4 5.66 12.99 -16.08
C MET A 4 4.61 11.87 -16.16
N ARG A 5 4.43 11.32 -17.36
CA ARG A 5 3.65 10.09 -17.65
C ARG A 5 4.41 8.84 -17.20
N ASP A 6 5.03 8.82 -16.02
CA ASP A 6 5.93 7.73 -15.58
C ASP A 6 5.16 6.49 -15.11
N LYS A 7 4.32 5.93 -15.98
CA LYS A 7 3.75 4.61 -15.77
C LYS A 7 4.84 3.58 -16.05
N ARG A 8 5.37 2.95 -15.01
CA ARG A 8 6.28 1.80 -15.16
C ARG A 8 5.46 0.53 -15.03
N ALA A 9 5.32 -0.22 -16.11
CA ALA A 9 4.66 -1.52 -16.11
C ALA A 9 5.70 -2.61 -16.32
N ILE A 10 5.63 -3.67 -15.52
CA ILE A 10 6.44 -4.87 -15.69
C ILE A 10 5.49 -5.99 -16.09
N ILE A 11 5.56 -6.34 -17.38
CA ILE A 11 4.73 -7.35 -18.04
C ILE A 11 5.67 -8.40 -18.59
N ILE A 12 5.57 -9.63 -18.09
CA ILE A 12 6.42 -10.74 -18.53
C ILE A 12 5.57 -11.69 -19.35
N LYS A 13 5.87 -11.84 -20.65
CA LYS A 13 5.10 -12.72 -21.55
C LYS A 13 5.54 -14.19 -21.46
N THR A 14 6.80 -14.44 -21.15
CA THR A 14 7.37 -15.80 -21.15
C THR A 14 6.96 -16.56 -19.87
N PRO A 15 6.29 -17.72 -19.96
CA PRO A 15 5.82 -18.46 -18.78
C PRO A 15 6.94 -18.92 -17.83
N GLN A 16 8.14 -19.17 -18.37
CA GLN A 16 9.31 -19.52 -17.56
C GLN A 16 9.76 -18.35 -16.67
N LEU A 17 9.84 -17.14 -17.23
CA LEU A 17 10.21 -15.94 -16.47
C LEU A 17 9.12 -15.51 -15.47
N GLN A 18 7.84 -15.75 -15.80
CA GLN A 18 6.75 -15.55 -14.84
C GLN A 18 6.88 -16.46 -13.62
N ARG A 19 7.23 -17.75 -13.84
CA ARG A 19 7.50 -18.70 -12.75
C ARG A 19 8.66 -18.22 -11.86
N VAL A 20 9.77 -17.79 -12.47
CA VAL A 20 10.92 -17.24 -11.72
C VAL A 20 10.51 -16.02 -10.91
N ARG A 21 9.84 -15.04 -11.52
CA ARG A 21 9.32 -13.84 -10.83
C ARG A 21 8.44 -14.22 -9.65
N ASN A 22 7.45 -15.09 -9.86
CA ASN A 22 6.51 -15.46 -8.81
C ASN A 22 7.23 -16.20 -7.67
N GLY A 23 8.19 -17.08 -7.99
CA GLY A 23 9.04 -17.74 -7.00
C GLY A 23 9.83 -16.75 -6.16
N LEU A 24 10.50 -15.78 -6.79
CA LEU A 24 11.26 -14.73 -6.08
C LEU A 24 10.36 -13.90 -5.16
N ARG A 25 9.18 -13.50 -5.63
CA ARG A 25 8.20 -12.77 -4.80
C ARG A 25 7.78 -13.59 -3.58
N VAL A 26 7.50 -14.88 -3.75
CA VAL A 26 7.15 -15.77 -2.63
C VAL A 26 8.28 -15.86 -1.60
N VAL A 27 9.53 -16.01 -2.06
CA VAL A 27 10.70 -16.06 -1.16
C VAL A 27 10.83 -14.76 -0.35
N LEU A 28 10.75 -13.60 -1.02
CA LEU A 28 10.83 -12.30 -0.36
C LEU A 28 9.69 -12.10 0.65
N MET A 29 8.45 -12.45 0.28
CA MET A 29 7.32 -12.33 1.19
C MET A 29 7.43 -13.28 2.37
N LYS A 30 7.96 -14.51 2.19
CA LYS A 30 8.25 -15.40 3.32
C LYS A 30 9.28 -14.82 4.28
N ALA A 31 10.33 -14.16 3.77
CA ALA A 31 11.32 -13.49 4.60
C ALA A 31 10.71 -12.33 5.40
N VAL A 32 9.83 -11.53 4.76
CA VAL A 32 9.06 -10.48 5.42
C VAL A 32 8.18 -11.07 6.54
N THR A 33 7.44 -12.14 6.25
CA THR A 33 6.58 -12.81 7.24
C THR A 33 7.38 -13.35 8.42
N ALA A 34 8.52 -14.00 8.16
CA ALA A 34 9.39 -14.49 9.23
C ALA A 34 9.86 -13.33 10.14
N LYS A 35 10.25 -12.20 9.54
CA LYS A 35 10.68 -11.03 10.31
C LYS A 35 9.53 -10.39 11.10
N LEU A 36 8.32 -10.37 10.54
CA LEU A 36 7.12 -9.92 11.26
C LEU A 36 6.83 -10.82 12.47
N ILE A 37 6.95 -12.14 12.33
CA ILE A 37 6.75 -13.08 13.45
C ILE A 37 7.76 -12.79 14.57
N GLU A 38 9.04 -12.61 14.25
CA GLU A 38 10.06 -12.25 15.24
C GLU A 38 9.72 -10.96 16.00
N LEU A 39 9.26 -9.93 15.30
CA LEU A 39 8.86 -8.65 15.91
C LEU A 39 7.62 -8.81 16.80
N LEU A 40 6.62 -9.57 16.34
CA LEU A 40 5.42 -9.85 17.11
C LEU A 40 5.72 -10.64 18.37
N ASP A 41 6.63 -11.61 18.30
CA ASP A 41 7.08 -12.39 19.46
C ASP A 41 7.86 -11.52 20.44
N ALA A 42 8.76 -10.65 19.96
CA ALA A 42 9.46 -9.68 20.79
C ALA A 42 8.48 -8.72 21.49
N ARG A 43 7.50 -8.20 20.74
CA ARG A 43 6.43 -7.34 21.30
C ARG A 43 5.61 -8.10 22.34
N LYS A 44 5.27 -9.36 22.07
CA LYS A 44 4.50 -10.20 23.00
C LYS A 44 5.25 -10.43 24.31
N LYS A 45 6.57 -10.61 24.28
CA LYS A 45 7.40 -10.73 25.49
C LYS A 45 7.37 -9.46 26.34
N ILE A 46 7.35 -8.28 25.72
CA ILE A 46 7.17 -7.02 26.44
C ILE A 46 5.73 -6.90 26.98
N MET A 47 4.73 -7.40 26.27
CA MET A 47 3.33 -7.25 26.70
C MET A 47 2.85 -8.31 27.71
N ILE A 48 3.70 -9.25 28.13
CA ILE A 48 3.35 -10.31 29.09
C ILE A 48 4.23 -10.15 30.34
N SER A 49 3.58 -10.06 31.50
CA SER A 49 4.23 -10.06 32.81
C SER A 49 4.75 -11.46 33.18
N ASN A 50 5.63 -11.54 34.19
CA ASN A 50 6.17 -12.81 34.70
C ASN A 50 5.09 -13.77 35.24
N ASP A 51 3.93 -13.23 35.65
CA ASP A 51 2.76 -13.98 36.10
C ASP A 51 1.84 -14.44 34.95
N GLY A 52 2.21 -14.16 33.69
CA GLY A 52 1.44 -14.49 32.50
C GLY A 52 0.31 -13.52 32.19
N THR A 53 0.14 -12.45 32.96
CA THR A 53 -0.89 -11.43 32.70
C THR A 53 -0.47 -10.52 31.55
N ARG A 54 -1.46 -10.04 30.79
CA ARG A 54 -1.24 -9.10 29.68
C ARG A 54 -1.12 -7.69 30.25
N ARG A 55 0.03 -7.06 30.05
CA ARG A 55 0.29 -5.66 30.40
C ARG A 55 -0.40 -4.73 29.41
N THR A 56 -0.81 -3.57 29.89
CA THR A 56 -1.18 -2.43 29.05
C THR A 56 0.05 -1.56 28.78
N ILE A 57 -0.09 -0.54 27.93
CA ILE A 57 1.01 0.39 27.64
C ILE A 57 1.38 1.22 28.88
N ASP A 58 0.39 1.50 29.74
CA ASP A 58 0.57 2.32 30.94
C ASP A 58 1.37 1.58 32.04
N ASP A 59 1.42 0.25 31.97
CA ASP A 59 2.15 -0.61 32.90
C ASP A 59 3.64 -0.78 32.54
N LEU A 60 4.08 -0.21 31.40
CA LEU A 60 5.45 -0.38 30.91
C LEU A 60 6.40 0.63 31.54
N LEU A 61 7.58 0.14 31.95
CA LEU A 61 8.67 1.01 32.35
C LEU A 61 9.16 1.85 31.16
N PRO A 62 9.80 3.02 31.40
CA PRO A 62 10.27 3.89 30.32
C PRO A 62 11.15 3.17 29.27
N GLU A 63 12.05 2.30 29.71
CA GLU A 63 12.92 1.51 28.82
C GLU A 63 12.13 0.49 27.99
N GLU A 64 11.15 -0.19 28.60
CA GLU A 64 10.29 -1.16 27.91
C GLU A 64 9.37 -0.47 26.89
N LEU A 65 8.91 0.73 27.23
CA LEU A 65 8.10 1.56 26.34
C LEU A 65 8.91 2.01 25.12
N GLU A 66 10.18 2.38 25.30
CA GLU A 66 11.09 2.72 24.19
C GLU A 66 11.32 1.51 23.26
N GLN A 67 11.57 0.33 23.85
CA GLN A 67 11.70 -0.92 23.09
C GLN A 67 10.41 -1.26 22.33
N TYR A 68 9.26 -1.14 22.98
CA TYR A 68 7.95 -1.38 22.37
C TYR A 68 7.72 -0.46 21.16
N ARG A 69 7.99 0.84 21.31
CA ARG A 69 7.86 1.83 20.23
C ARG A 69 8.81 1.55 19.08
N THR A 70 10.04 1.13 19.38
CA THR A 70 11.03 0.73 18.38
C THR A 70 10.53 -0.46 17.55
N ILE A 71 10.01 -1.50 18.21
CA ILE A 71 9.42 -2.65 17.53
C ILE A 71 8.22 -2.23 16.67
N GLN A 72 7.33 -1.39 17.20
CA GLN A 72 6.18 -0.88 16.45
C GLN A 72 6.60 -0.10 15.19
N GLN A 73 7.67 0.70 15.29
CA GLN A 73 8.21 1.43 14.14
C GLN A 73 8.80 0.46 13.10
N GLN A 74 9.49 -0.58 13.54
CA GLN A 74 10.03 -1.62 12.65
C GLN A 74 8.92 -2.40 11.96
N GLU A 75 7.86 -2.79 12.67
CA GLU A 75 6.67 -3.44 12.10
C GLU A 75 6.02 -2.54 11.04
N SER A 76 5.78 -1.27 11.38
CA SER A 76 5.16 -0.29 10.46
C SER A 76 6.02 -0.09 9.21
N ARG A 77 7.33 0.09 9.38
CA ARG A 77 8.27 0.24 8.26
C ARG A 77 8.26 -0.99 7.37
N LEU A 78 8.32 -2.19 7.95
CA LEU A 78 8.37 -3.44 7.20
C LEU A 78 7.07 -3.68 6.42
N ASN A 79 5.91 -3.46 7.05
CA ASN A 79 4.60 -3.56 6.41
C ASN A 79 4.41 -2.53 5.29
N ASN A 80 4.91 -1.32 5.49
CA ASN A 80 4.84 -0.27 4.48
C ASN A 80 5.70 -0.64 3.26
N VAL A 81 6.96 -1.03 3.48
CA VAL A 81 7.86 -1.44 2.40
C VAL A 81 7.34 -2.66 1.66
N SER A 82 6.87 -3.70 2.37
CA SER A 82 6.36 -4.91 1.73
C SER A 82 5.07 -4.65 0.96
N GLY A 83 4.10 -3.94 1.57
CA GLY A 83 2.80 -3.64 0.99
C GLY A 83 2.84 -2.64 -0.17
N ARG A 84 3.91 -1.85 -0.28
CA ARG A 84 4.19 -0.97 -1.42
C ARG A 84 5.22 -1.55 -2.40
N SER A 85 5.72 -2.75 -2.16
CA SER A 85 6.69 -3.38 -3.06
C SER A 85 6.02 -3.94 -4.31
N ILE A 86 6.82 -4.29 -5.32
CA ILE A 86 6.35 -5.00 -6.51
C ILE A 86 5.92 -6.46 -6.21
N CYS A 87 6.13 -6.94 -4.99
CA CYS A 87 5.86 -8.33 -4.63
C CYS A 87 4.37 -8.63 -4.50
N GLU A 88 3.55 -7.63 -4.22
CA GLU A 88 2.10 -7.79 -4.10
C GLU A 88 1.35 -6.54 -4.56
N CYS A 89 0.11 -6.74 -5.01
CA CYS A 89 -0.78 -5.63 -5.33
C CYS A 89 -1.28 -4.97 -4.03
N ILE A 90 -1.09 -3.66 -3.89
CA ILE A 90 -1.59 -2.91 -2.71
C ILE A 90 -3.11 -3.00 -2.53
N THR A 91 -3.87 -3.31 -3.60
CA THR A 91 -5.33 -3.41 -3.57
C THR A 91 -5.81 -4.83 -3.26
N CYS A 92 -5.37 -5.84 -4.02
CA CYS A 92 -5.91 -7.21 -3.91
C CYS A 92 -4.92 -8.23 -3.34
N ARG A 93 -3.71 -7.81 -2.98
CA ARG A 93 -2.60 -8.65 -2.47
C ARG A 93 -2.13 -9.77 -3.39
N ALA A 94 -2.67 -9.87 -4.62
CA ALA A 94 -2.16 -10.82 -5.61
C ALA A 94 -0.69 -10.54 -5.92
N SER A 95 0.14 -11.59 -5.97
CA SER A 95 1.59 -11.52 -6.18
C SER A 95 2.03 -12.17 -7.49
N ASP A 96 1.14 -12.90 -8.15
CA ASP A 96 1.39 -13.70 -9.35
C ASP A 96 1.10 -12.95 -10.65
N ARG A 97 0.61 -11.71 -10.56
CA ARG A 97 0.17 -10.89 -11.69
C ARG A 97 1.23 -9.89 -12.16
N ASP A 98 1.03 -9.38 -13.36
CA ASP A 98 1.80 -8.25 -13.89
C ASP A 98 1.48 -6.99 -13.11
N MET A 99 2.48 -6.14 -12.90
CA MET A 99 2.39 -5.00 -11.99
C MET A 99 2.65 -3.68 -12.71
N VAL A 100 1.96 -2.65 -12.24
CA VAL A 100 2.08 -1.27 -12.67
C VAL A 100 2.39 -0.42 -11.46
N TYR A 101 3.49 0.32 -11.54
CA TYR A 101 3.85 1.31 -10.55
C TYR A 101 3.04 2.58 -10.76
N ASN A 102 2.43 3.07 -9.69
CA ASN A 102 1.75 4.36 -9.65
C ASN A 102 2.54 5.34 -8.78
N LYS A 103 3.18 6.32 -9.43
CA LYS A 103 3.99 7.34 -8.76
C LYS A 103 3.19 8.20 -7.77
N SER A 104 1.92 8.50 -8.06
CA SER A 104 1.09 9.34 -7.19
C SER A 104 0.83 8.69 -5.82
N TYR A 105 0.84 7.36 -5.76
CA TYR A 105 0.61 6.60 -4.53
C TYR A 105 1.88 5.89 -4.03
N ASP A 106 3.00 6.03 -4.75
CA ASP A 106 4.27 5.35 -4.45
C ASP A 106 4.07 3.84 -4.20
N ALA A 107 3.28 3.19 -5.07
CA ALA A 107 2.82 1.82 -4.84
C ALA A 107 2.64 1.02 -6.14
N TRP A 108 2.71 -0.30 -6.03
CA TRP A 108 2.45 -1.23 -7.12
C TRP A 108 1.04 -1.80 -7.08
N TYR A 109 0.42 -1.86 -8.26
CA TYR A 109 -0.90 -2.40 -8.49
C TYR A 109 -0.79 -3.52 -9.52
N CYS A 110 -1.59 -4.58 -9.40
CA CYS A 110 -1.75 -5.49 -10.52
C CYS A 110 -2.42 -4.76 -11.68
N THR A 111 -2.17 -5.20 -12.91
CA THR A 111 -2.73 -4.60 -14.13
C THR A 111 -4.25 -4.45 -14.10
N GLU A 112 -4.96 -5.41 -13.48
CA GLU A 112 -6.42 -5.38 -13.29
C GLU A 112 -6.86 -4.26 -12.33
N CYS A 113 -6.31 -4.21 -11.11
CA CYS A 113 -6.65 -3.18 -10.13
C CYS A 113 -6.25 -1.79 -10.61
N TYR A 114 -5.10 -1.67 -11.30
CA TYR A 114 -4.70 -0.39 -11.89
C TYR A 114 -5.70 0.09 -12.95
N GLY A 115 -6.23 -0.83 -13.77
CA GLY A 115 -7.29 -0.55 -14.73
C GLY A 115 -8.54 0.03 -14.07
N LEU A 116 -8.96 -0.58 -12.95
CA LEU A 116 -10.11 -0.14 -12.15
C LEU A 116 -9.90 1.27 -11.56
N HIS A 117 -8.77 1.50 -10.89
CA HIS A 117 -8.45 2.83 -10.32
C HIS A 117 -8.40 3.91 -11.40
N ARG A 118 -7.86 3.59 -12.58
CA ARG A 118 -7.82 4.52 -13.72
C ARG A 118 -9.21 4.84 -14.26
N THR A 119 -10.11 3.85 -14.38
CA THR A 119 -11.47 4.09 -14.88
C THR A 119 -12.28 4.93 -13.89
N TYR A 120 -12.17 4.66 -12.59
CA TYR A 120 -12.78 5.50 -11.55
C TYR A 120 -12.24 6.93 -11.56
N ALA A 121 -10.92 7.12 -11.65
CA ALA A 121 -10.33 8.45 -11.74
C ALA A 121 -10.85 9.24 -12.95
N LYS A 122 -10.92 8.59 -14.13
CA LYS A 122 -11.50 9.21 -15.33
C LYS A 122 -12.97 9.59 -15.16
N LYS A 123 -13.78 8.74 -14.51
CA LYS A 123 -15.19 9.04 -14.22
C LYS A 123 -15.33 10.24 -13.27
N ARG A 124 -14.47 10.35 -12.25
CA ARG A 124 -14.46 11.50 -11.33
C ARG A 124 -14.12 12.80 -12.03
N VAL A 125 -13.08 12.80 -12.89
CA VAL A 125 -12.70 14.00 -13.65
C VAL A 125 -13.81 14.44 -14.59
N ARG A 126 -14.47 13.51 -15.30
CA ARG A 126 -15.64 13.83 -16.16
C ARG A 126 -16.81 14.42 -15.38
N LYS A 127 -17.11 13.88 -14.20
CA LYS A 127 -18.15 14.44 -13.33
C LYS A 127 -17.79 15.84 -12.83
N GLN A 128 -16.53 16.09 -12.51
CA GLN A 128 -16.06 17.41 -12.10
C GLN A 128 -16.08 18.43 -13.25
N SER A 129 -15.72 18.02 -14.47
CA SER A 129 -15.82 18.92 -15.63
C SER A 129 -17.26 19.23 -15.99
N GLN A 130 -18.16 18.24 -15.96
CA GLN A 130 -19.60 18.45 -16.17
C GLN A 130 -20.20 19.33 -15.08
N ALA A 131 -19.92 19.06 -13.80
CA ALA A 131 -20.40 19.91 -12.71
C ALA A 131 -19.86 21.35 -12.84
N HIS A 132 -18.61 21.53 -13.28
CA HIS A 132 -18.06 22.85 -13.52
C HIS A 132 -18.75 23.55 -14.69
N GLU A 133 -18.97 22.85 -15.81
CA GLU A 133 -19.70 23.36 -16.99
C GLU A 133 -21.13 23.75 -16.61
N ASP A 134 -21.86 22.90 -15.88
CA ASP A 134 -23.22 23.17 -15.40
C ASP A 134 -23.25 24.40 -14.47
N THR A 135 -22.27 24.53 -13.56
CA THR A 135 -22.16 25.70 -12.66
C THR A 135 -21.88 26.99 -13.46
N THR A 136 -20.98 26.94 -14.45
CA THR A 136 -20.71 28.11 -15.31
C THR A 136 -21.89 28.47 -16.22
N MET A 137 -22.69 27.48 -16.65
CA MET A 137 -23.90 27.73 -17.45
C MET A 137 -25.00 28.37 -16.60
N ASP A 138 -25.18 27.95 -15.35
CA ASP A 138 -26.09 28.58 -14.40
C ASP A 138 -25.65 30.02 -14.07
N GLU A 139 -24.38 30.25 -13.74
CA GLU A 139 -23.82 31.59 -13.48
C GLU A 139 -23.97 32.54 -14.69
N LEU A 140 -23.75 32.02 -15.91
CA LEU A 140 -23.98 32.81 -17.12
C LEU A 140 -25.47 33.11 -17.30
N SER A 141 -26.36 32.15 -17.05
CA SER A 141 -27.81 32.36 -17.20
C SER A 141 -28.38 33.41 -16.22
N GLU A 142 -27.82 33.50 -15.01
CA GLU A 142 -28.19 34.51 -14.01
C GLU A 142 -27.68 35.91 -14.38
N SER A 143 -26.59 36.02 -15.16
CA SER A 143 -26.02 37.30 -15.60
C SER A 143 -26.75 37.96 -16.79
N PHE A 144 -27.67 37.23 -17.43
CA PHE A 144 -28.47 37.71 -18.57
C PHE A 144 -29.92 38.10 -18.21
N LEU A 145 -30.29 38.07 -16.92
CA LEU A 145 -31.56 38.57 -16.36
C LEU A 145 -31.32 39.86 -15.56
#